data_AF-A0A2T5C169-F1
#
_entry.id   AF-A0A2T5C169-F1
#
_cell.length_a   1.000
_cell.length_b   1.000
_cell.length_c   1.000
_cell.angle_alpha   90.00
_cell.angle_beta   90.00
_cell.angle_gamma   90.00
#
_symmetry.space_group_name_H-M   'P 1'
#
loop_
_entity.id
_entity.type
_entity.pdbx_description
1 polymer ?
#
loop_
_entity_poly.entity_id
_entity_poly.type
_entity_poly.pdbx_seq_one_letter_code
_entity_poly.pdbx_strand_id
1 'polypeptide(L)'
;MIGGCFGFSIFSNETQLNRSVLKRFFRNILLFFNIIAALTLLFIYLSVWVSPVVFWVPALVGLAYPYILLLNILFILYWLFAAPKWALVSIVCVGLGYTHLQNYFQFAPKESTDKGIVVCSYNVKAFAAKGYKYKDATQNAQTILDHLKTKKPDILCFQEMSFLNKKGYAGFNKQFDLKGLPTKADAGRVHGPVTLTKFPIIHKDEVHFEHTGNMIIITDVVTPSDTLRVFNCHLESYRFTQEDISSLDSISINKQDNNMKEFRLFGSKLKKAFIKRAEQAEELRRQIDASPYPVLVCGDFNDTPVSYTYHTVRGELKDAFVESGAGIGNTYLGRLPSFRIDYILHSPDFEAYNFQIDHVDFSDHYPVSCTLIPNKKD
;
A
#
# COMPACT_ATOMS: atom_id res chain seq x y z
N MET A 1 86.66 15.76 -11.04
CA MET A 1 85.41 15.86 -11.83
C MET A 1 84.39 14.99 -11.11
N ILE A 2 83.70 15.45 -10.07
CA ILE A 2 82.48 16.31 -10.04
C ILE A 2 81.42 15.90 -11.06
N GLY A 3 80.26 15.50 -10.52
CA GLY A 3 78.92 15.66 -11.12
C GLY A 3 78.38 14.42 -11.83
N GLY A 4 77.21 13.87 -11.52
CA GLY A 4 76.17 14.28 -10.59
C GLY A 4 75.14 13.16 -10.46
N CYS A 5 74.78 12.85 -9.22
CA CYS A 5 73.52 12.20 -8.87
C CYS A 5 72.43 13.29 -8.85
N PHE A 6 71.16 12.86 -8.88
CA PHE A 6 69.90 13.57 -8.61
C PHE A 6 68.99 13.84 -9.80
N GLY A 7 67.80 13.23 -9.69
CA GLY A 7 66.58 13.80 -10.24
C GLY A 7 65.74 12.82 -11.04
N PHE A 8 65.16 11.78 -10.42
CA PHE A 8 63.91 11.14 -10.88
C PHE A 8 63.38 10.17 -9.78
N SER A 9 63.03 10.68 -8.60
CA SER A 9 62.32 9.88 -7.58
C SER A 9 61.33 10.66 -6.72
N ILE A 10 61.18 11.97 -6.92
CA ILE A 10 60.34 12.82 -6.05
C ILE A 10 58.90 12.95 -6.62
N PHE A 11 58.73 12.89 -7.95
CA PHE A 11 57.41 13.04 -8.58
C PHE A 11 56.52 11.78 -8.53
N SER A 12 57.06 10.59 -8.28
CA SER A 12 56.29 9.33 -8.18
C SER A 12 55.63 9.13 -6.80
N ASN A 13 56.30 9.58 -5.73
CA ASN A 13 55.80 9.44 -4.36
C ASN A 13 54.68 10.44 -4.03
N GLU A 14 54.79 11.70 -4.48
CA GLU A 14 53.71 12.69 -4.27
C GLU A 14 52.42 12.31 -5.03
N THR A 15 52.54 11.83 -6.27
CA THR A 15 51.37 11.41 -7.06
C THR A 15 50.72 10.15 -6.50
N GLN A 16 51.48 9.19 -5.95
CA GLN A 16 50.91 8.03 -5.24
C GLN A 16 50.30 8.41 -3.88
N LEU A 17 50.95 9.30 -3.11
CA LEU A 17 50.44 9.79 -1.84
C LEU A 17 49.11 10.53 -2.03
N ASN A 18 49.04 11.44 -3.02
CA ASN A 18 47.82 12.16 -3.39
C ASN A 18 46.71 11.20 -3.85
N ARG A 19 47.03 10.15 -4.62
CA ARG A 19 46.06 9.11 -5.00
C ARG A 19 45.54 8.31 -3.79
N SER A 20 46.40 8.01 -2.82
CA SER A 20 46.02 7.25 -1.62
C SER A 20 45.12 8.06 -0.67
N VAL A 21 45.43 9.36 -0.49
CA VAL A 21 44.64 10.31 0.29
C VAL A 21 43.27 10.52 -0.37
N LEU A 22 43.25 10.72 -1.69
CA LEU A 22 42.01 10.89 -2.45
C LEU A 22 41.12 9.64 -2.38
N LYS A 23 41.68 8.44 -2.54
CA LYS A 23 40.94 7.17 -2.37
C LYS A 23 40.37 7.03 -0.96
N ARG A 24 41.13 7.39 0.07
CA ARG A 24 40.65 7.37 1.47
C ARG A 24 39.53 8.39 1.71
N PHE A 25 39.65 9.58 1.13
CA PHE A 25 38.64 10.62 1.20
C PHE A 25 37.31 10.18 0.56
N PHE A 26 37.33 9.73 -0.69
CA PHE A 26 36.12 9.22 -1.37
C PHE A 26 35.50 8.02 -0.63
N ARG A 27 36.32 7.10 -0.14
CA ARG A 27 35.84 5.97 0.67
C ARG A 27 35.10 6.44 1.94
N ASN A 28 35.66 7.43 2.63
CA ASN A 28 35.05 7.97 3.85
C ASN A 28 33.72 8.70 3.54
N ILE A 29 33.63 9.41 2.41
CA ILE A 29 32.38 10.03 1.95
C ILE A 29 31.33 8.96 1.64
N LEU A 30 31.68 7.92 0.88
CA LEU A 30 30.74 6.84 0.58
C LEU A 30 30.30 6.09 1.83
N LEU A 31 31.21 5.91 2.79
CA LEU A 31 30.88 5.28 4.07
C LEU A 31 29.93 6.17 4.89
N PHE A 32 30.15 7.48 4.89
CA PHE A 32 29.25 8.44 5.54
C PHE A 32 27.83 8.37 4.95
N PHE A 33 27.69 8.38 3.62
CA PHE A 33 26.38 8.23 2.98
C PHE A 33 25.76 6.84 3.20
N ASN A 34 26.57 5.78 3.25
CA ASN A 34 26.09 4.45 3.60
C ASN A 34 25.49 4.44 5.02
N ILE A 35 26.20 5.01 6.00
CA ILE A 35 25.70 5.13 7.37
C ILE A 35 24.40 5.94 7.42
N ILE A 36 24.31 7.07 6.70
CA ILE A 36 23.06 7.85 6.62
C ILE A 36 21.92 7.02 6.01
N ALA A 37 22.16 6.30 4.93
CA ALA A 37 21.15 5.46 4.29
C ALA A 37 20.67 4.35 5.24
N ALA A 38 21.59 3.74 5.99
CA ALA A 38 21.28 2.72 6.98
C ALA A 38 20.49 3.30 8.17
N LEU A 39 20.89 4.45 8.72
CA LEU A 39 20.17 5.11 9.81
C LEU A 39 18.78 5.59 9.37
N THR A 40 18.66 6.10 8.14
CA THR A 40 17.35 6.48 7.56
C THR A 40 16.44 5.26 7.42
N LEU A 41 16.99 4.11 7.03
CA LEU A 41 16.23 2.86 6.94
C LEU A 41 15.73 2.41 8.32
N LEU A 42 16.58 2.46 9.35
CA LEU A 42 16.17 2.17 10.73
C LEU A 42 15.11 3.14 11.24
N PHE A 43 15.22 4.43 10.89
CA PHE A 43 14.21 5.42 11.23
C PHE A 43 12.87 5.14 10.54
N ILE A 44 12.89 4.67 9.30
CA ILE A 44 11.68 4.22 8.58
C ILE A 44 11.00 3.07 9.32
N TYR A 45 11.74 2.14 9.94
CA TYR A 45 11.10 1.04 10.68
C TYR A 45 10.25 1.52 11.86
N LEU A 46 10.50 2.73 12.38
CA LEU A 46 9.62 3.35 13.36
C LEU A 46 8.24 3.70 12.80
N SER A 47 8.07 3.85 11.48
CA SER A 47 6.77 4.13 10.83
C SER A 47 5.74 3.04 11.08
N VAL A 48 6.18 1.83 11.40
CA VAL A 48 5.35 0.64 11.65
C VAL A 48 4.86 0.60 13.09
N TRP A 49 5.69 1.02 14.04
CA TRP A 49 5.44 0.85 15.47
C TRP A 49 4.98 2.14 16.18
N VAL A 50 5.34 3.30 15.64
CA VAL A 50 5.03 4.59 16.25
C VAL A 50 3.75 5.15 15.63
N SER A 51 2.69 5.26 16.43
CA SER A 51 1.43 5.86 16.00
C SER A 51 1.66 7.29 15.50
N PRO A 52 1.16 7.65 14.30
CA PRO A 52 1.21 9.01 13.79
C PRO A 52 0.55 10.06 14.71
N VAL A 53 -0.38 9.64 15.58
CA VAL A 53 -0.99 10.49 16.61
C VAL A 53 0.08 11.03 17.56
N VAL A 54 1.05 10.19 17.93
CA VAL A 54 2.17 10.54 18.83
C VAL A 54 3.28 11.25 18.06
N PHE A 55 3.73 10.65 16.95
CA PHE A 55 4.81 11.19 16.12
C PHE A 55 4.65 10.76 14.67
N TRP A 56 4.18 11.69 13.82
CA TRP A 56 3.82 11.43 12.42
C TRP A 56 5.00 11.42 11.42
N VAL A 57 6.16 11.96 11.80
CA VAL A 57 7.32 12.10 10.88
C VAL A 57 7.83 10.75 10.36
N PRO A 58 7.92 9.67 11.17
CA PRO A 58 8.28 8.35 10.66
C PRO A 58 7.33 7.86 9.57
N ALA A 59 6.01 8.11 9.68
CA ALA A 59 5.05 7.74 8.64
C ALA A 59 5.31 8.47 7.32
N LEU A 60 5.67 9.76 7.38
CA LEU A 60 6.07 10.52 6.20
C LEU A 60 7.32 9.92 5.53
N VAL A 61 8.38 9.68 6.32
CA VAL A 61 9.64 9.13 5.79
C VAL A 61 9.46 7.69 5.31
N GLY A 62 8.53 6.94 5.92
CA GLY A 62 8.16 5.57 5.57
C GLY A 62 7.70 5.42 4.12
N LEU A 63 7.07 6.46 3.53
CA LEU A 63 6.73 6.47 2.10
C LEU A 63 7.96 6.31 1.18
N ALA A 64 9.15 6.68 1.65
CA ALA A 64 10.40 6.53 0.90
C ALA A 64 11.05 5.14 1.06
N TYR A 65 10.45 4.22 1.82
CA TYR A 65 10.99 2.88 2.09
C TYR A 65 11.58 2.16 0.87
N PRO A 66 10.86 1.95 -0.25
CA PRO A 66 11.40 1.18 -1.36
C PRO A 66 12.67 1.81 -1.96
N TYR A 67 12.74 3.15 -1.99
CA TYR A 67 13.91 3.88 -2.50
C TYR A 67 15.10 3.82 -1.54
N ILE A 68 14.86 3.97 -0.24
CA ILE A 68 15.90 3.88 0.79
C ILE A 68 16.42 2.45 0.92
N LEU A 69 15.55 1.45 0.79
CA LEU A 69 15.94 0.05 0.74
C LEU A 69 16.83 -0.23 -0.49
N LEU A 70 16.41 0.22 -1.67
CA LEU A 70 17.21 0.08 -2.90
C LEU A 70 18.59 0.72 -2.74
N LEU A 71 18.66 1.93 -2.17
CA LEU A 71 19.93 2.60 -1.89
C LEU A 71 20.83 1.77 -0.97
N ASN A 72 20.27 1.16 0.08
CA ASN A 72 21.01 0.25 0.96
C ASN A 72 21.49 -0.99 0.21
N ILE A 73 20.67 -1.61 -0.64
CA ILE A 73 21.07 -2.76 -1.48
C ILE A 73 22.23 -2.37 -2.40
N LEU A 74 22.19 -1.19 -3.03
CA LEU A 74 23.29 -0.69 -3.86
C LEU A 74 24.57 -0.49 -3.05
N PHE A 75 24.48 0.01 -1.81
CA PHE A 75 25.64 0.08 -0.91
C PHE A 75 26.18 -1.30 -0.55
N ILE A 76 25.32 -2.29 -0.28
CA ILE A 76 25.75 -3.68 -0.04
C ILE A 76 26.56 -4.18 -1.23
N LEU A 77 26.00 -4.08 -2.44
CA LEU A 77 26.66 -4.53 -3.67
C LEU A 77 28.00 -3.82 -3.88
N TYR A 78 28.03 -2.49 -3.75
CA TYR A 78 29.27 -1.73 -3.87
C TYR A 78 30.35 -2.17 -2.87
N TRP A 79 29.99 -2.26 -1.58
CA TRP A 79 30.96 -2.56 -0.52
C TRP A 79 31.42 -4.02 -0.54
N LEU A 80 30.61 -4.96 -1.01
CA LEU A 80 31.02 -6.35 -1.19
C LEU A 80 32.24 -6.49 -2.11
N PHE A 81 32.39 -5.62 -3.11
CA PHE A 81 33.57 -5.62 -4.00
C PHE A 81 34.65 -4.64 -3.55
N ALA A 82 34.29 -3.49 -2.98
CA ALA A 82 35.25 -2.45 -2.63
C ALA A 82 35.95 -2.68 -1.28
N ALA A 83 35.18 -3.05 -0.24
CA ALA A 83 35.67 -3.32 1.11
C ALA A 83 34.56 -4.02 1.94
N PRO A 84 34.50 -5.38 1.90
CA PRO A 84 33.35 -6.18 2.36
C PRO A 84 32.87 -5.87 3.78
N LYS A 85 33.79 -5.50 4.69
CA LYS A 85 33.45 -5.16 6.08
C LYS A 85 32.43 -4.01 6.20
N TRP A 86 32.38 -3.09 5.24
CA TRP A 86 31.43 -1.98 5.25
C TRP A 86 30.06 -2.33 4.68
N ALA A 87 29.96 -3.46 3.94
CA ALA A 87 28.67 -3.98 3.50
C ALA A 87 27.82 -4.43 4.71
N LEU A 88 28.47 -4.83 5.80
CA LEU A 88 27.81 -5.28 7.03
C LEU A 88 26.86 -4.23 7.62
N VAL A 89 27.15 -2.93 7.45
CA VAL A 89 26.30 -1.84 7.94
C VAL A 89 24.90 -1.93 7.35
N SER A 90 24.79 -1.98 6.02
CA SER A 90 23.51 -2.11 5.34
C SER A 90 22.93 -3.52 5.45
N ILE A 91 23.76 -4.58 5.41
CA ILE A 91 23.27 -5.97 5.54
C ILE A 91 22.52 -6.14 6.87
N VAL A 92 23.10 -5.67 7.98
CA VAL A 92 22.46 -5.77 9.30
C VAL A 92 21.16 -4.97 9.31
N CYS A 93 21.16 -3.72 8.83
CA CYS A 93 19.95 -2.89 8.83
C CYS A 93 18.84 -3.49 7.96
N VAL A 94 19.15 -3.96 6.76
CA VAL A 94 18.19 -4.65 5.88
C VAL A 94 17.68 -5.94 6.52
N GLY A 95 18.57 -6.73 7.16
CA GLY A 95 18.21 -7.95 7.86
C GLY A 95 17.24 -7.72 9.02
N LEU A 96 17.43 -6.64 9.79
CA LEU A 96 16.51 -6.27 10.88
C LEU A 96 15.10 -5.96 10.39
N GLY A 97 14.95 -5.44 9.16
CA GLY A 97 13.66 -5.17 8.53
C GLY A 97 13.22 -6.20 7.50
N TYR A 98 13.70 -7.44 7.57
CA TYR A 98 13.39 -8.47 6.56
C TYR A 98 11.87 -8.68 6.38
N THR A 99 11.09 -8.62 7.45
CA THR A 99 9.62 -8.74 7.40
C THR A 99 8.98 -7.59 6.59
N HIS A 100 9.54 -6.38 6.66
CA HIS A 100 9.09 -5.24 5.86
C HIS A 100 9.34 -5.45 4.37
N LEU A 101 10.46 -6.09 4.00
CA LEU A 101 10.74 -6.48 2.62
C LEU A 101 9.73 -7.52 2.12
N GLN A 102 9.43 -8.54 2.95
CA GLN A 102 8.42 -9.54 2.62
C GLN A 102 7.03 -8.92 2.43
N ASN A 103 6.69 -7.81 3.07
CA ASN A 103 5.40 -7.15 2.83
C ASN A 103 5.32 -6.44 1.47
N TYR A 104 6.46 -6.16 0.82
CA TYR A 104 6.51 -5.41 -0.45
C TYR A 104 6.70 -6.30 -1.68
N PHE A 105 7.45 -7.38 -1.56
CA PHE A 105 7.90 -8.17 -2.71
C PHE A 105 7.71 -9.67 -2.48
N GLN A 106 7.06 -10.34 -3.45
CA GLN A 106 7.01 -11.79 -3.53
C GLN A 106 7.76 -12.32 -4.74
N PHE A 107 8.51 -13.41 -4.55
CA PHE A 107 9.29 -14.03 -5.62
C PHE A 107 8.44 -14.81 -6.62
N ALA A 108 7.45 -15.55 -6.12
CA ALA A 108 6.63 -16.44 -6.93
C ALA A 108 5.20 -16.48 -6.39
N PRO A 109 4.19 -16.56 -7.27
CA PRO A 109 2.81 -16.71 -6.85
C PRO A 109 2.59 -18.11 -6.25
N LYS A 110 1.57 -18.23 -5.41
CA LYS A 110 1.06 -19.51 -4.91
C LYS A 110 -0.29 -19.79 -5.57
N GLU A 111 -0.34 -20.82 -6.41
CA GLU A 111 -1.51 -21.16 -7.21
C GLU A 111 -2.21 -22.43 -6.71
N SER A 112 -3.52 -22.51 -6.89
CA SER A 112 -4.31 -23.72 -6.64
C SER A 112 -5.54 -23.79 -7.53
N THR A 113 -5.89 -25.00 -7.95
CA THR A 113 -7.14 -25.30 -8.66
C THR A 113 -8.28 -25.72 -7.73
N ASP A 114 -8.01 -25.84 -6.43
CA ASP A 114 -8.99 -26.25 -5.44
C ASP A 114 -10.10 -25.20 -5.30
N LYS A 115 -11.29 -25.67 -4.95
CA LYS A 115 -12.45 -24.79 -4.75
C LYS A 115 -12.30 -24.04 -3.43
N GLY A 116 -12.40 -22.73 -3.48
CA GLY A 116 -12.41 -21.85 -2.32
C GLY A 116 -13.40 -20.70 -2.48
N ILE A 117 -13.33 -19.75 -1.56
CA ILE A 117 -14.09 -18.51 -1.61
C ILE A 117 -13.31 -17.51 -2.48
N VAL A 118 -13.86 -17.12 -3.62
CA VAL A 118 -13.24 -16.11 -4.49
C VAL A 118 -13.58 -14.72 -3.97
N VAL A 119 -12.57 -13.93 -3.60
CA VAL A 119 -12.71 -12.58 -3.05
C VAL A 119 -12.15 -11.58 -4.05
N CYS A 120 -12.90 -10.52 -4.33
CA CYS A 120 -12.44 -9.36 -5.09
C CYS A 120 -12.61 -8.08 -4.26
N SER A 121 -11.65 -7.17 -4.32
CA SER A 121 -11.75 -5.82 -3.75
C SER A 121 -11.35 -4.78 -4.79
N TYR A 122 -12.11 -3.68 -4.87
CA TYR A 122 -11.83 -2.64 -5.84
C TYR A 122 -12.33 -1.25 -5.45
N ASN A 123 -11.42 -0.27 -5.35
CA ASN A 123 -11.79 1.15 -5.34
C ASN A 123 -12.15 1.60 -6.77
N VAL A 124 -13.44 1.82 -7.00
CA VAL A 124 -13.98 2.14 -8.34
C VAL A 124 -14.04 3.63 -8.62
N LYS A 125 -13.64 4.49 -7.68
CA LYS A 125 -13.64 5.96 -7.83
C LYS A 125 -14.96 6.49 -8.41
N ALA A 126 -16.08 6.12 -7.80
CA ALA A 126 -17.44 6.44 -8.24
C ALA A 126 -17.78 6.02 -9.68
N PHE A 127 -17.07 5.02 -10.22
CA PHE A 127 -17.07 4.60 -11.64
C PHE A 127 -16.62 5.68 -12.62
N ALA A 128 -16.04 6.77 -12.12
CA ALA A 128 -15.59 7.90 -12.92
C ALA A 128 -14.05 7.90 -12.99
N ALA A 129 -13.49 6.99 -13.81
CA ALA A 129 -12.10 7.11 -14.21
C ALA A 129 -11.80 8.52 -14.76
N LYS A 130 -10.52 8.92 -14.69
CA LYS A 130 -9.97 10.28 -14.91
C LYS A 130 -10.84 11.18 -15.82
N GLY A 131 -11.77 11.94 -15.22
CA GLY A 131 -12.50 13.02 -15.88
C GLY A 131 -13.73 12.64 -16.71
N TYR A 132 -14.27 11.43 -16.55
CA TYR A 132 -15.46 10.98 -17.26
C TYR A 132 -16.73 11.79 -16.92
N LYS A 133 -17.54 12.12 -17.94
CA LYS A 133 -18.89 12.69 -17.74
C LYS A 133 -19.83 11.58 -17.25
N TYR A 134 -20.98 11.94 -16.67
CA TYR A 134 -21.94 10.96 -16.11
C TYR A 134 -22.35 9.82 -17.06
N LYS A 135 -22.48 10.07 -18.38
CA LYS A 135 -22.77 9.01 -19.37
C LYS A 135 -21.64 7.99 -19.46
N ASP A 136 -20.40 8.45 -19.35
CA ASP A 136 -19.22 7.60 -19.40
C ASP A 136 -19.08 6.77 -18.11
N ALA A 137 -19.53 7.30 -16.96
CA ALA A 137 -19.53 6.55 -15.69
C ALA A 137 -20.47 5.32 -15.70
N THR A 138 -21.61 5.39 -16.40
CA THR A 138 -22.50 4.23 -16.57
C THR A 138 -21.84 3.15 -17.42
N GLN A 139 -21.21 3.54 -18.54
CA GLN A 139 -20.51 2.59 -19.40
C GLN A 139 -19.32 1.96 -18.68
N ASN A 140 -18.55 2.77 -17.93
CA ASN A 140 -17.41 2.28 -17.16
C ASN A 140 -17.86 1.34 -16.03
N ALA A 141 -18.98 1.63 -15.35
CA ALA A 141 -19.57 0.71 -14.39
C ALA A 141 -19.90 -0.66 -15.03
N GLN A 142 -20.47 -0.67 -16.24
CA GLN A 142 -20.73 -1.91 -16.97
C GLN A 142 -19.41 -2.65 -17.29
N THR A 143 -18.40 -1.95 -17.81
CA THR A 143 -17.08 -2.52 -18.10
C THR A 143 -16.44 -3.14 -16.86
N ILE A 144 -16.45 -2.43 -15.73
CA ILE A 144 -15.92 -2.91 -14.45
C ILE A 144 -16.65 -4.16 -13.98
N LEU A 145 -17.99 -4.15 -14.00
CA LEU A 145 -18.79 -5.29 -13.57
C LEU A 145 -18.57 -6.51 -14.48
N ASP A 146 -18.53 -6.33 -15.80
CA ASP A 146 -18.28 -7.42 -16.75
C ASP A 146 -16.89 -8.01 -16.56
N HIS A 147 -15.87 -7.16 -16.38
CA HIS A 147 -14.51 -7.60 -16.05
C HIS A 147 -14.49 -8.43 -14.76
N LEU A 148 -15.06 -7.92 -13.67
CA LEU A 148 -15.06 -8.60 -12.38
C LEU A 148 -15.89 -9.90 -12.39
N LYS A 149 -16.97 -9.98 -13.17
CA LYS A 149 -17.73 -11.22 -13.35
C LYS A 149 -16.92 -12.34 -13.96
N THR A 150 -15.91 -12.04 -14.79
CA THR A 150 -15.05 -13.09 -15.37
C THR A 150 -14.30 -13.89 -14.29
N LYS A 151 -14.04 -13.25 -13.14
CA LYS A 151 -13.42 -13.88 -11.95
C LYS A 151 -14.38 -14.78 -11.18
N LYS A 152 -15.69 -14.65 -11.40
CA LYS A 152 -16.77 -15.34 -10.66
C LYS A 152 -16.62 -15.16 -9.13
N PRO A 153 -16.60 -13.91 -8.63
CA PRO A 153 -16.42 -13.65 -7.21
C PRO A 153 -17.59 -14.16 -6.38
N ASP A 154 -17.26 -14.60 -5.17
CA ASP A 154 -18.20 -15.00 -4.14
C ASP A 154 -18.47 -13.85 -3.17
N ILE A 155 -17.45 -13.01 -2.96
CA ILE A 155 -17.49 -11.78 -2.16
C ILE A 155 -16.78 -10.69 -2.98
N LEU A 156 -17.47 -9.58 -3.21
CA LEU A 156 -16.96 -8.44 -3.97
C LEU A 156 -17.11 -7.17 -3.12
N CYS A 157 -15.99 -6.57 -2.77
CA CYS A 157 -15.91 -5.36 -1.95
C CYS A 157 -15.57 -4.16 -2.83
N PHE A 158 -16.53 -3.24 -3.00
CA PHE A 158 -16.27 -1.96 -3.66
C PHE A 158 -15.96 -0.88 -2.64
N GLN A 159 -15.00 -0.01 -2.97
CA GLN A 159 -14.75 1.28 -2.30
C GLN A 159 -15.06 2.44 -3.25
N GLU A 160 -15.38 3.60 -2.67
CA GLU A 160 -15.86 4.78 -3.41
C GLU A 160 -16.99 4.50 -4.40
N MET A 161 -17.84 3.51 -4.13
CA MET A 161 -18.94 3.20 -5.04
C MET A 161 -19.95 4.36 -5.06
N SER A 162 -20.44 4.70 -6.23
CA SER A 162 -21.57 5.60 -6.44
C SER A 162 -22.67 4.82 -7.14
N PHE A 163 -23.87 4.75 -6.59
CA PHE A 163 -24.98 4.03 -7.24
C PHE A 163 -25.51 4.72 -8.51
N LEU A 164 -24.87 5.81 -8.95
CA LEU A 164 -25.15 6.64 -10.14
C LEU A 164 -26.55 7.29 -10.14
N ASN A 165 -27.54 6.71 -9.46
CA ASN A 165 -28.89 7.22 -9.34
C ASN A 165 -29.32 7.39 -7.86
N LYS A 166 -30.33 8.22 -7.64
CA LYS A 166 -30.91 8.46 -6.30
C LYS A 166 -31.71 7.27 -5.75
N LYS A 167 -32.00 6.25 -6.57
CA LYS A 167 -32.69 5.01 -6.16
C LYS A 167 -31.73 4.00 -5.50
N GLY A 168 -30.45 4.35 -5.37
CA GLY A 168 -29.43 3.53 -4.70
C GLY A 168 -29.30 2.15 -5.35
N TYR A 169 -29.07 1.14 -4.53
CA TYR A 169 -28.92 -0.25 -4.98
C TYR A 169 -30.10 -0.75 -5.83
N ALA A 170 -31.35 -0.38 -5.50
CA ALA A 170 -32.52 -0.85 -6.26
C ALA A 170 -32.51 -0.35 -7.71
N GLY A 171 -31.97 0.85 -7.95
CA GLY A 171 -31.75 1.35 -9.31
C GLY A 171 -30.54 0.67 -9.96
N PHE A 172 -29.45 0.51 -9.21
CA PHE A 172 -28.23 -0.13 -9.70
C PHE A 172 -28.46 -1.59 -10.14
N ASN A 173 -29.13 -2.41 -9.32
CA ASN A 173 -29.45 -3.82 -9.64
C ASN A 173 -30.46 -3.97 -10.79
N LYS A 174 -31.25 -2.94 -11.11
CA LYS A 174 -32.11 -2.93 -12.31
C LYS A 174 -31.33 -2.59 -13.57
N GLN A 175 -30.30 -1.76 -13.42
CA GLN A 175 -29.51 -1.24 -14.53
C GLN A 175 -28.40 -2.21 -14.93
N PHE A 176 -27.79 -2.87 -13.95
CA PHE A 176 -26.67 -3.78 -14.14
C PHE A 176 -27.06 -5.21 -13.75
N ASP A 177 -26.64 -6.18 -14.54
CA ASP A 177 -26.83 -7.59 -14.21
C ASP A 177 -25.90 -7.97 -13.05
N LEU A 178 -26.46 -8.29 -11.88
CA LEU A 178 -25.71 -8.76 -10.71
C LEU A 178 -25.96 -10.24 -10.41
N LYS A 179 -26.40 -11.03 -11.41
CA LYS A 179 -26.59 -12.48 -11.24
C LYS A 179 -25.33 -13.13 -10.69
N GLY A 180 -25.51 -13.92 -9.62
CA GLY A 180 -24.42 -14.55 -8.87
C GLY A 180 -24.04 -13.80 -7.59
N LEU A 181 -24.38 -12.52 -7.45
CA LEU A 181 -24.18 -11.71 -6.24
C LEU A 181 -25.50 -11.04 -5.79
N PRO A 182 -26.52 -11.83 -5.39
CA PRO A 182 -27.85 -11.32 -5.12
C PRO A 182 -27.96 -10.44 -3.86
N THR A 183 -27.04 -10.61 -2.90
CA THR A 183 -27.11 -9.95 -1.59
C THR A 183 -26.08 -8.83 -1.50
N LYS A 184 -26.44 -7.78 -0.76
CA LYS A 184 -25.59 -6.59 -0.57
C LYS A 184 -25.61 -6.06 0.86
N ALA A 185 -24.50 -5.46 1.26
CA ALA A 185 -24.36 -4.65 2.46
C ALA A 185 -23.70 -3.31 2.10
N ASP A 186 -24.34 -2.20 2.47
CA ASP A 186 -23.91 -0.82 2.18
C ASP A 186 -24.44 0.14 3.25
N ALA A 187 -23.96 1.37 3.30
CA ALA A 187 -24.40 2.35 4.31
C ALA A 187 -25.85 2.88 4.17
N GLY A 188 -26.66 2.31 3.25
CA GLY A 188 -27.93 2.92 2.82
C GLY A 188 -27.77 4.29 2.15
N ARG A 189 -26.53 4.68 1.79
CA ARG A 189 -26.19 5.95 1.15
C ARG A 189 -25.97 5.75 -0.34
N VAL A 190 -26.03 6.84 -1.11
CA VAL A 190 -25.75 6.82 -2.56
C VAL A 190 -24.26 6.58 -2.85
N HIS A 191 -23.39 6.91 -1.87
CA HIS A 191 -21.94 6.79 -1.97
C HIS A 191 -21.37 6.05 -0.76
N GLY A 192 -20.35 5.23 -0.98
CA GLY A 192 -19.59 4.57 0.08
C GLY A 192 -19.14 3.16 -0.30
N PRO A 193 -18.55 2.43 0.65
CA PRO A 193 -18.22 1.04 0.44
C PRO A 193 -19.47 0.17 0.29
N VAL A 194 -19.38 -0.85 -0.56
CA VAL A 194 -20.48 -1.81 -0.81
C VAL A 194 -19.89 -3.21 -0.89
N THR A 195 -20.43 -4.13 -0.10
CA THR A 195 -20.14 -5.56 -0.18
C THR A 195 -21.25 -6.25 -0.95
N LEU A 196 -20.93 -6.91 -2.06
CA LEU A 196 -21.83 -7.79 -2.81
C LEU A 196 -21.38 -9.23 -2.60
N THR A 197 -22.31 -10.17 -2.42
CA THR A 197 -21.94 -11.57 -2.18
C THR A 197 -22.97 -12.56 -2.71
N LYS A 198 -22.52 -13.80 -2.96
CA LYS A 198 -23.38 -14.95 -3.25
C LYS A 198 -24.00 -15.56 -2.00
N PHE A 199 -23.42 -15.28 -0.83
CA PHE A 199 -23.79 -15.91 0.43
C PHE A 199 -24.94 -15.18 1.12
N PRO A 200 -25.74 -15.88 1.94
CA PRO A 200 -26.71 -15.22 2.82
C PRO A 200 -26.01 -14.27 3.79
N ILE A 201 -26.50 -13.04 3.90
CA ILE A 201 -26.06 -12.08 4.92
C ILE A 201 -26.98 -12.25 6.12
N ILE A 202 -26.41 -12.56 7.29
CA ILE A 202 -27.16 -12.74 8.54
C ILE A 202 -27.06 -11.54 9.48
N HIS A 203 -26.02 -10.71 9.30
CA HIS A 203 -25.84 -9.49 10.06
C HIS A 203 -25.04 -8.46 9.25
N LYS A 204 -25.32 -7.18 9.49
CA LYS A 204 -24.66 -6.04 8.88
C LYS A 204 -24.54 -4.93 9.91
N ASP A 205 -23.37 -4.31 9.99
CA ASP A 205 -23.11 -3.12 10.80
C ASP A 205 -22.21 -2.11 10.06
N GLU A 206 -22.06 -0.91 10.62
CA GLU A 206 -21.33 0.20 10.01
C GLU A 206 -20.52 0.96 11.06
N VAL A 207 -19.25 1.25 10.75
CA VAL A 207 -18.42 2.15 11.58
C VAL A 207 -18.27 3.46 10.85
N HIS A 208 -18.75 4.53 11.48
CA HIS A 208 -18.63 5.91 10.99
C HIS A 208 -17.54 6.64 11.75
N PHE A 209 -16.77 7.46 11.04
CA PHE A 209 -15.71 8.27 11.63
C PHE A 209 -16.08 9.75 11.61
N GLU A 210 -15.77 10.47 12.69
CA GLU A 210 -16.04 11.90 12.76
C GLU A 210 -15.31 12.68 11.67
N HIS A 211 -16.01 13.63 11.06
CA HIS A 211 -15.48 14.58 10.08
C HIS A 211 -14.89 13.97 8.79
N THR A 212 -15.36 12.77 8.40
CA THR A 212 -14.99 12.14 7.13
C THR A 212 -16.13 11.31 6.54
N GLY A 213 -16.09 11.11 5.22
CA GLY A 213 -16.98 10.17 4.52
C GLY A 213 -16.40 8.75 4.46
N ASN A 214 -15.15 8.56 4.87
CA ASN A 214 -14.52 7.26 5.06
C ASN A 214 -15.27 6.47 6.14
N MET A 215 -15.43 5.17 5.92
CA MET A 215 -16.19 4.29 6.79
C MET A 215 -15.85 2.82 6.56
N ILE A 216 -16.37 1.96 7.43
CA ILE A 216 -16.24 0.50 7.33
C ILE A 216 -17.64 -0.11 7.30
N ILE A 217 -17.86 -1.06 6.38
CA ILE A 217 -19.04 -1.91 6.36
C ILE A 217 -18.65 -3.28 6.92
N ILE A 218 -19.35 -3.72 7.95
CA ILE A 218 -19.20 -5.05 8.56
C ILE A 218 -20.34 -5.92 8.06
N THR A 219 -20.03 -7.10 7.53
CA THR A 219 -21.01 -8.02 6.96
C THR A 219 -20.72 -9.44 7.40
N ASP A 220 -21.65 -10.08 8.11
CA ASP A 220 -21.53 -11.49 8.47
C ASP A 220 -22.24 -12.33 7.40
N VAL A 221 -21.49 -13.18 6.72
CA VAL A 221 -21.96 -14.02 5.63
C VAL A 221 -21.87 -15.50 6.00
N VAL A 222 -22.86 -16.29 5.60
CA VAL A 222 -22.87 -17.75 5.81
C VAL A 222 -22.21 -18.43 4.61
N THR A 223 -20.96 -18.85 4.80
CA THR A 223 -20.18 -19.59 3.78
C THR A 223 -20.48 -21.10 3.88
N PRO A 224 -19.97 -21.95 2.96
CA PRO A 224 -20.18 -23.40 3.04
C PRO A 224 -19.55 -24.05 4.28
N SER A 225 -18.53 -23.42 4.89
CA SER A 225 -17.89 -23.92 6.11
C SER A 225 -18.60 -23.40 7.37
N ASP A 226 -18.71 -22.08 7.52
CA ASP A 226 -19.39 -21.41 8.63
C ASP A 226 -19.58 -19.91 8.34
N THR A 227 -19.91 -19.12 9.35
CA THR A 227 -20.00 -17.66 9.33
C THR A 227 -18.62 -17.04 9.16
N LEU A 228 -18.50 -16.12 8.20
CA LEU A 228 -17.33 -15.29 7.95
C LEU A 228 -17.72 -13.81 8.12
N ARG A 229 -16.97 -13.06 8.93
CA ARG A 229 -17.16 -11.61 9.06
C ARG A 229 -16.29 -10.86 8.05
N VAL A 230 -16.92 -10.11 7.16
CA VAL A 230 -16.27 -9.30 6.14
C VAL A 230 -16.25 -7.84 6.57
N PHE A 231 -15.06 -7.25 6.65
CA PHE A 231 -14.84 -5.82 6.80
C PHE A 231 -14.49 -5.24 5.43
N ASN A 232 -15.35 -4.38 4.90
CA ASN A 232 -15.05 -3.59 3.71
C ASN A 232 -14.75 -2.14 4.13
N CYS A 233 -13.49 -1.74 4.07
CA CYS A 233 -13.02 -0.45 4.56
C CYS A 233 -12.49 0.45 3.44
N HIS A 234 -12.69 1.75 3.62
CA HIS A 234 -11.98 2.77 2.86
C HIS A 234 -11.46 3.81 3.85
N LEU A 235 -10.15 3.80 4.12
CA LEU A 235 -9.51 4.67 5.13
C LEU A 235 -9.08 6.02 4.54
N GLU A 236 -8.77 6.98 5.41
CA GLU A 236 -8.50 8.38 5.07
C GLU A 236 -7.37 8.53 4.03
N SER A 237 -7.69 9.16 2.89
CA SER A 237 -6.71 9.55 1.87
C SER A 237 -6.03 10.88 2.23
N TYR A 238 -4.99 11.26 1.48
CA TYR A 238 -4.34 12.56 1.69
C TYR A 238 -5.21 13.77 1.30
N ARG A 239 -6.34 13.54 0.62
CA ARG A 239 -7.26 14.56 0.10
C ARG A 239 -6.57 15.69 -0.67
N PHE A 240 -5.54 15.33 -1.45
CA PHE A 240 -4.92 16.30 -2.34
C PHE A 240 -5.88 16.66 -3.46
N THR A 241 -6.07 17.96 -3.66
CA THR A 241 -6.75 18.48 -4.83
C THR A 241 -5.79 18.46 -6.03
N GLN A 242 -6.35 18.63 -7.22
CA GLN A 242 -5.55 18.75 -8.43
C GLN A 242 -4.58 19.94 -8.33
N GLU A 243 -5.03 21.04 -7.72
CA GLU A 243 -4.22 22.24 -7.48
C GLU A 243 -3.06 21.95 -6.52
N ASP A 244 -3.28 21.19 -5.45
CA ASP A 244 -2.19 20.80 -4.54
C ASP A 244 -1.08 20.06 -5.29
N ILE A 245 -1.46 19.08 -6.13
CA ILE A 245 -0.50 18.24 -6.86
C ILE A 245 0.22 19.07 -7.91
N SER A 246 -0.51 19.86 -8.69
CA SER A 246 0.09 20.72 -9.71
C SER A 246 0.94 21.85 -9.12
N SER A 247 0.65 22.30 -7.90
CA SER A 247 1.52 23.24 -7.19
C SER A 247 2.89 22.63 -6.92
N LEU A 248 2.96 21.36 -6.48
CA LEU A 248 4.21 20.62 -6.29
C LEU A 248 5.02 20.45 -7.59
N ASP A 249 4.36 20.09 -8.69
CA ASP A 249 5.01 19.96 -10.00
C ASP A 249 5.61 21.30 -10.47
N SER A 250 4.99 22.41 -10.07
CA SER A 250 5.37 23.77 -10.46
C SER A 250 6.38 24.44 -9.53
N ILE A 251 6.84 23.75 -8.48
CA ILE A 251 7.85 24.26 -7.53
C ILE A 251 9.17 24.44 -8.27
N SER A 252 9.28 25.61 -8.86
CA SER A 252 10.46 26.15 -9.52
C SER A 252 11.24 26.98 -8.49
N ILE A 253 12.57 26.90 -8.60
CA ILE A 253 13.55 27.50 -7.66
C ILE A 253 13.39 29.05 -7.53
N ASN A 254 12.63 29.68 -8.43
CA ASN A 254 12.55 31.15 -8.56
C ASN A 254 11.37 31.84 -7.82
N LYS A 255 10.54 31.14 -7.02
CA LYS A 255 9.45 31.76 -6.22
C LYS A 255 9.48 31.36 -4.74
N GLN A 256 10.52 31.76 -4.01
CA GLN A 256 10.77 31.30 -2.63
C GLN A 256 9.60 31.50 -1.64
N ASP A 257 8.91 32.64 -1.65
CA ASP A 257 7.90 32.94 -0.61
C ASP A 257 6.56 32.20 -0.80
N ASN A 258 6.12 31.96 -2.03
CA ASN A 258 4.87 31.23 -2.28
C ASN A 258 5.07 29.71 -2.09
N ASN A 259 6.25 29.21 -2.47
CA ASN A 259 6.60 27.79 -2.36
C ASN A 259 6.55 27.31 -0.89
N MET A 260 7.00 28.11 0.08
CA MET A 260 6.99 27.71 1.49
C MET A 260 5.59 27.54 2.08
N LYS A 261 4.63 28.38 1.67
CA LYS A 261 3.22 28.23 2.12
C LYS A 261 2.60 26.96 1.54
N GLU A 262 2.84 26.69 0.26
CA GLU A 262 2.36 25.49 -0.44
C GLU A 262 2.95 24.21 0.19
N PHE A 263 4.26 24.17 0.43
CA PHE A 263 4.90 23.04 1.14
C PHE A 263 4.33 22.84 2.55
N ARG A 264 4.08 23.92 3.30
CA ARG A 264 3.50 23.82 4.65
C ARG A 264 2.07 23.30 4.62
N LEU A 265 1.27 23.73 3.63
CA LEU A 265 -0.10 23.23 3.43
C LEU A 265 -0.10 21.75 3.07
N PHE A 266 0.78 21.35 2.14
CA PHE A 266 0.97 19.95 1.75
C PHE A 266 1.37 19.07 2.95
N GLY A 267 2.38 19.50 3.71
CA GLY A 267 2.80 18.80 4.93
C GLY A 267 1.71 18.74 6.01
N SER A 268 0.88 19.78 6.14
CA SER A 268 -0.27 19.80 7.05
C SER A 268 -1.35 18.78 6.65
N LYS A 269 -1.65 18.67 5.35
CA LYS A 269 -2.60 17.66 4.82
C LYS A 269 -2.09 16.24 5.07
N LEU A 270 -0.81 15.98 4.78
CA LEU A 270 -0.15 14.71 5.09
C LEU A 270 -0.25 14.36 6.57
N LYS A 271 0.18 15.27 7.46
CA LYS A 271 0.10 15.06 8.91
C LYS A 271 -1.33 14.72 9.34
N LYS A 272 -2.32 15.51 8.90
CA LYS A 272 -3.72 15.30 9.26
C LYS A 272 -4.22 13.93 8.79
N ALA A 273 -3.90 13.54 7.55
CA ALA A 273 -4.29 12.26 7.00
C ALA A 273 -3.64 11.09 7.77
N PHE A 274 -2.34 11.16 8.06
CA PHE A 274 -1.66 10.10 8.83
C PHE A 274 -2.28 9.91 10.23
N ILE A 275 -2.54 11.00 10.95
CA ILE A 275 -3.17 10.95 12.28
C ILE A 275 -4.57 10.33 12.18
N LYS A 276 -5.40 10.84 11.27
CA LYS A 276 -6.79 10.37 11.14
C LYS A 276 -6.85 8.90 10.71
N ARG A 277 -5.96 8.49 9.79
CA ARG A 277 -5.87 7.11 9.33
C ARG A 277 -5.43 6.16 10.44
N ALA A 278 -4.52 6.59 11.31
CA ALA A 278 -4.11 5.81 12.48
C ALA A 278 -5.30 5.55 13.44
N GLU A 279 -6.08 6.58 13.76
CA GLU A 279 -7.30 6.45 14.58
C GLU A 279 -8.30 5.47 13.95
N GLN A 280 -8.49 5.53 12.63
CA GLN A 280 -9.38 4.63 11.90
C GLN A 280 -8.86 3.19 11.88
N ALA A 281 -7.55 3.01 11.74
CA ALA A 281 -6.90 1.69 11.77
C ALA A 281 -7.03 1.03 13.14
N GLU A 282 -6.87 1.81 14.21
CA GLU A 282 -7.03 1.35 15.60
C GLU A 282 -8.48 0.93 15.88
N GLU A 283 -9.46 1.71 15.43
CA GLU A 283 -10.87 1.33 15.55
C GLU A 283 -11.22 0.09 14.71
N LEU A 284 -10.73 -0.01 13.48
CA LEU A 284 -10.90 -1.21 12.66
C LEU A 284 -10.30 -2.43 13.36
N ARG A 285 -9.07 -2.32 13.90
CA ARG A 285 -8.42 -3.39 14.65
C ARG A 285 -9.26 -3.83 15.85
N ARG A 286 -9.80 -2.88 16.63
CA ARG A 286 -10.69 -3.17 17.75
C ARG A 286 -11.92 -3.97 17.34
N GLN A 287 -12.52 -3.65 16.20
CA GLN A 287 -13.69 -4.35 15.66
C GLN A 287 -13.32 -5.76 15.16
N ILE A 288 -12.14 -5.92 14.57
CA ILE A 288 -11.63 -7.23 14.14
C ILE A 288 -11.38 -8.11 15.39
N ASP A 289 -10.72 -7.58 16.43
CA ASP A 289 -10.45 -8.31 17.68
C ASP A 289 -11.71 -8.71 18.43
N ALA A 290 -12.78 -7.91 18.33
CA ALA A 290 -14.08 -8.20 18.93
C ALA A 290 -14.91 -9.22 18.11
N SER A 291 -14.43 -9.66 16.94
CA SER A 291 -15.17 -10.61 16.10
C SER A 291 -15.22 -12.00 16.72
N PRO A 292 -16.42 -12.62 16.88
CA PRO A 292 -16.53 -14.02 17.31
C PRO A 292 -16.31 -15.01 16.16
N TYR A 293 -16.18 -14.53 14.92
CA TYR A 293 -16.04 -15.32 13.71
C TYR A 293 -14.67 -15.09 13.06
N PRO A 294 -14.18 -16.02 12.22
CA PRO A 294 -13.10 -15.74 11.28
C PRO A 294 -13.41 -14.48 10.48
N VAL A 295 -12.37 -13.73 10.14
CA VAL A 295 -12.49 -12.42 9.51
C VAL A 295 -11.86 -12.38 8.12
N LEU A 296 -12.44 -11.54 7.27
CA LEU A 296 -11.92 -11.11 5.98
C LEU A 296 -11.92 -9.59 5.99
N VAL A 297 -10.78 -8.94 5.79
CA VAL A 297 -10.66 -7.49 5.70
C VAL A 297 -10.24 -7.13 4.29
N CYS A 298 -11.09 -6.40 3.58
CA CYS A 298 -10.86 -5.95 2.22
C CYS A 298 -10.95 -4.44 2.14
N GLY A 299 -10.07 -3.83 1.36
CA GLY A 299 -10.28 -2.48 0.85
C GLY A 299 -9.04 -1.62 0.76
N ASP A 300 -9.30 -0.33 0.57
CA ASP A 300 -8.29 0.69 0.35
C ASP A 300 -7.89 1.30 1.70
N PHE A 301 -6.68 0.98 2.14
CA PHE A 301 -6.13 1.50 3.39
C PHE A 301 -5.50 2.88 3.20
N ASN A 302 -5.31 3.32 1.95
CA ASN A 302 -4.58 4.53 1.58
C ASN A 302 -3.15 4.60 2.12
N ASP A 303 -2.57 3.48 2.55
CA ASP A 303 -1.25 3.39 3.16
C ASP A 303 -0.44 2.20 2.67
N THR A 304 0.89 2.32 2.76
CA THR A 304 1.83 1.36 2.19
C THR A 304 2.07 0.16 3.12
N PRO A 305 2.69 -0.94 2.63
CA PRO A 305 2.96 -2.12 3.46
C PRO A 305 3.99 -1.88 4.61
N VAL A 306 4.66 -0.73 4.63
CA VAL A 306 5.54 -0.27 5.74
C VAL A 306 4.93 0.99 6.35
N SER A 307 3.81 0.77 7.04
CA SER A 307 3.07 1.82 7.72
C SER A 307 2.41 1.31 9.01
N TYR A 308 2.15 2.23 9.93
CA TYR A 308 1.39 1.97 11.15
C TYR A 308 -0.01 1.46 10.84
N THR A 309 -0.67 2.02 9.83
CA THR A 309 -2.01 1.62 9.37
C THR A 309 -2.03 0.14 8.99
N TYR A 310 -1.15 -0.28 8.07
CA TYR A 310 -1.09 -1.67 7.62
C TYR A 310 -0.76 -2.60 8.78
N HIS A 311 0.25 -2.25 9.60
CA HIS A 311 0.67 -3.07 10.72
C HIS A 311 -0.43 -3.26 11.77
N THR A 312 -1.11 -2.17 12.13
CA THR A 312 -2.20 -2.17 13.11
C THR A 312 -3.37 -3.01 12.63
N VAL A 313 -3.85 -2.80 11.41
CA VAL A 313 -5.00 -3.57 10.88
C VAL A 313 -4.64 -5.03 10.67
N ARG A 314 -3.46 -5.31 10.09
CA ARG A 314 -2.98 -6.69 9.87
C ARG A 314 -2.93 -7.44 11.19
N GLY A 315 -2.19 -6.96 12.19
CA GLY A 315 -1.96 -7.72 13.42
C GLY A 315 -1.58 -9.18 13.10
N GLU A 316 -2.38 -10.10 13.62
CA GLU A 316 -2.26 -11.56 13.43
C GLU A 316 -2.93 -12.10 12.15
N LEU A 317 -3.60 -11.24 11.38
CA LEU A 317 -4.15 -11.62 10.08
C LEU A 317 -3.02 -11.88 9.08
N LYS A 318 -3.34 -12.72 8.09
CA LYS A 318 -2.48 -12.97 6.94
C LYS A 318 -2.84 -12.04 5.80
N ASP A 319 -1.86 -11.68 4.99
CA ASP A 319 -2.02 -10.84 3.79
C ASP A 319 -1.98 -11.72 2.55
N ALA A 320 -3.06 -11.72 1.77
CA ALA A 320 -3.20 -12.59 0.60
C ALA A 320 -2.14 -12.33 -0.47
N PHE A 321 -1.67 -11.08 -0.61
CA PHE A 321 -0.54 -10.76 -1.50
C PHE A 321 0.75 -11.39 -1.00
N VAL A 322 0.98 -11.36 0.32
CA VAL A 322 2.20 -11.93 0.92
C VAL A 322 2.21 -13.45 0.80
N GLU A 323 1.05 -14.11 0.94
CA GLU A 323 0.97 -15.57 0.80
C GLU A 323 1.04 -16.05 -0.66
N SER A 324 0.48 -15.30 -1.62
CA SER A 324 0.23 -15.84 -2.96
C SER A 324 0.42 -14.88 -4.14
N GLY A 325 0.87 -13.65 -3.90
CA GLY A 325 1.17 -12.66 -4.94
C GLY A 325 2.54 -12.86 -5.60
N ALA A 326 2.87 -11.97 -6.54
CA ALA A 326 4.16 -11.97 -7.23
C ALA A 326 4.61 -10.53 -7.54
N GLY A 327 5.92 -10.29 -7.53
CA GLY A 327 6.52 -9.00 -7.88
C GLY A 327 6.27 -7.92 -6.83
N ILE A 328 6.16 -6.66 -7.29
CA ILE A 328 5.86 -5.49 -6.47
C ILE A 328 4.36 -5.22 -6.62
N GLY A 329 3.58 -5.42 -5.56
CA GLY A 329 2.11 -5.48 -5.63
C GLY A 329 1.40 -4.13 -5.74
N ASN A 330 1.89 -3.20 -6.56
CA ASN A 330 1.32 -1.86 -6.69
C ASN A 330 -0.14 -1.89 -7.17
N THR A 331 -1.01 -1.14 -6.50
CA THR A 331 -2.45 -1.07 -6.82
C THR A 331 -2.90 0.34 -7.21
N TYR A 332 -2.14 1.39 -6.86
CA TYR A 332 -2.49 2.77 -7.17
C TYR A 332 -1.88 3.29 -8.48
N LEU A 333 -2.69 3.96 -9.31
CA LEU A 333 -2.36 4.52 -10.63
C LEU A 333 -2.58 6.05 -10.75
N GLY A 334 -2.80 6.71 -9.62
CA GLY A 334 -2.95 8.16 -9.63
C GLY A 334 -1.62 8.89 -9.84
N ARG A 335 -1.58 10.16 -9.42
CA ARG A 335 -0.46 11.06 -9.69
C ARG A 335 0.71 10.95 -8.71
N LEU A 336 0.48 10.34 -7.55
CA LEU A 336 1.52 10.07 -6.56
C LEU A 336 2.29 8.79 -6.95
N PRO A 337 3.49 8.54 -6.37
CA PRO A 337 4.19 7.29 -6.55
C PRO A 337 3.24 6.09 -6.36
N SER A 338 3.32 5.15 -7.30
CA SER A 338 2.48 3.97 -7.31
C SER A 338 2.89 3.06 -6.15
N PHE A 339 1.94 2.80 -5.24
CA PHE A 339 2.11 1.95 -4.07
C PHE A 339 1.03 0.86 -4.05
N ARG A 340 1.28 -0.20 -3.28
CA ARG A 340 0.24 -1.11 -2.81
C ARG A 340 -0.51 -0.46 -1.65
N ILE A 341 -1.78 -0.15 -1.86
CA ILE A 341 -2.65 0.45 -0.83
C ILE A 341 -3.99 -0.26 -0.68
N ASP A 342 -4.28 -1.21 -1.57
CA ASP A 342 -5.47 -2.06 -1.52
C ASP A 342 -5.07 -3.45 -1.02
N TYR A 343 -5.80 -3.96 -0.02
CA TYR A 343 -5.45 -5.17 0.72
C TYR A 343 -6.61 -6.15 0.79
N ILE A 344 -6.27 -7.44 0.80
CA ILE A 344 -7.14 -8.54 1.23
C ILE A 344 -6.40 -9.26 2.36
N LEU A 345 -6.88 -9.09 3.58
CA LEU A 345 -6.35 -9.74 4.78
C LEU A 345 -7.37 -10.75 5.30
N HIS A 346 -6.91 -11.87 5.87
CA HIS A 346 -7.81 -12.90 6.36
C HIS A 346 -7.30 -13.56 7.64
N SER A 347 -8.22 -14.17 8.39
CA SER A 347 -7.88 -14.99 9.53
C SER A 347 -6.97 -16.17 9.16
N PRO A 348 -6.15 -16.66 10.11
CA PRO A 348 -5.33 -17.85 9.92
C PRO A 348 -6.10 -19.13 9.60
N ASP A 349 -7.43 -19.15 9.75
CA ASP A 349 -8.32 -20.25 9.35
C ASP A 349 -8.32 -20.53 7.84
N PHE A 350 -7.77 -19.62 7.05
CA PHE A 350 -7.66 -19.75 5.59
C PHE A 350 -6.19 -19.67 5.14
N GLU A 351 -5.97 -20.17 3.94
CA GLU A 351 -4.81 -19.86 3.11
C GLU A 351 -5.26 -19.18 1.81
N ALA A 352 -4.53 -18.14 1.41
CA ALA A 352 -4.74 -17.47 0.14
C ALA A 352 -3.97 -18.12 -1.00
N TYR A 353 -4.61 -18.15 -2.16
CA TYR A 353 -4.08 -18.64 -3.43
C TYR A 353 -4.50 -17.71 -4.56
N ASN A 354 -3.78 -17.79 -5.69
CA ASN A 354 -4.13 -17.13 -6.94
C ASN A 354 -4.33 -15.61 -6.77
N PHE A 355 -3.51 -14.94 -5.95
CA PHE A 355 -3.63 -13.50 -5.80
C PHE A 355 -3.29 -12.79 -7.11
N GLN A 356 -4.19 -11.94 -7.58
CA GLN A 356 -4.05 -11.21 -8.83
C GLN A 356 -4.34 -9.73 -8.64
N ILE A 357 -3.52 -8.91 -9.30
CA ILE A 357 -3.75 -7.49 -9.52
C ILE A 357 -4.04 -7.35 -11.02
N ASP A 358 -5.27 -7.01 -11.39
CA ASP A 358 -5.57 -6.84 -12.82
C ASP A 358 -5.15 -5.44 -13.26
N HIS A 359 -4.16 -5.37 -14.15
CA HIS A 359 -3.63 -4.10 -14.63
C HIS A 359 -4.53 -3.41 -15.68
N VAL A 360 -5.74 -3.02 -15.27
CA VAL A 360 -6.76 -2.30 -16.07
C VAL A 360 -6.92 -0.84 -15.63
N ASP A 361 -7.25 0.07 -16.55
CA ASP A 361 -7.31 1.52 -16.31
C ASP A 361 -8.73 2.08 -16.04
N PHE A 362 -9.63 1.22 -15.56
CA PHE A 362 -11.03 1.58 -15.30
C PHE A 362 -11.23 2.49 -14.07
N SER A 363 -10.22 2.59 -13.22
CA SER A 363 -10.13 3.45 -12.03
C SER A 363 -8.69 3.95 -11.89
N ASP A 364 -8.41 4.83 -10.93
CA ASP A 364 -7.03 5.10 -10.49
C ASP A 364 -6.50 4.07 -9.49
N HIS A 365 -7.24 2.97 -9.30
CA HIS A 365 -6.77 1.75 -8.64
C HIS A 365 -6.87 0.57 -9.61
N TYR A 366 -6.09 -0.47 -9.32
CA TYR A 366 -6.25 -1.80 -9.90
C TYR A 366 -7.11 -2.67 -8.97
N PRO A 367 -8.06 -3.47 -9.50
CA PRO A 367 -8.78 -4.44 -8.69
C PRO A 367 -7.82 -5.55 -8.24
N VAL A 368 -8.01 -6.00 -7.01
CA VAL A 368 -7.28 -7.13 -6.43
C VAL A 368 -8.22 -8.29 -6.17
N SER A 369 -7.73 -9.51 -6.35
CA SER A 369 -8.53 -10.72 -6.11
C SER A 369 -7.67 -11.87 -5.60
N CYS A 370 -8.28 -12.80 -4.87
CA CYS A 370 -7.65 -14.06 -4.47
C CYS A 370 -8.70 -15.15 -4.23
N THR A 371 -8.23 -16.39 -4.06
CA THR A 371 -9.04 -17.52 -3.61
C THR A 371 -8.64 -17.86 -2.17
N LEU A 372 -9.61 -17.86 -1.25
CA LEU A 372 -9.40 -18.29 0.13
C LEU A 372 -9.88 -19.73 0.30
N ILE A 373 -8.98 -20.60 0.75
CA ILE A 373 -9.28 -22.01 1.01
C ILE A 373 -9.24 -22.23 2.52
N PRO A 374 -10.31 -22.74 3.15
CA PRO A 374 -10.28 -23.08 4.57
C PRO A 374 -9.23 -24.15 4.83
N ASN A 375 -8.46 -23.97 5.91
CA ASN A 375 -7.56 -25.01 6.38
C ASN A 375 -8.37 -26.24 6.80
N LYS A 376 -7.83 -27.43 6.50
CA LYS A 376 -8.42 -28.67 7.03
C LYS A 376 -8.31 -28.59 8.55
N LYS A 377 -9.45 -28.67 9.25
CA LYS A 377 -9.45 -28.90 10.69
C LYS A 377 -9.07 -30.38 10.87
N ASP A 378 -7.93 -30.62 11.49
CA ASP A 378 -7.49 -31.96 11.91
C ASP A 378 -8.44 -32.56 12.95
#